data_AF-H6V057-F1
#
_entry.id   AF-H6V057-F1
#
_cell.length_a   1.000
_cell.length_b   1.000
_cell.length_c   1.000
_cell.angle_alpha   90.00
_cell.angle_beta   90.00
_cell.angle_gamma   90.00
#
_symmetry.space_group_name_H-M   'P 1'
#
loop_
_entity.id
_entity.type
_entity.pdbx_description
1 polymer ?
#
loop_
_entity_poly.entity_id
_entity_poly.type
_entity_poly.pdbx_seq_one_letter_code
_entity_poly.pdbx_strand_id
1 'polypeptide(L)'
;KSETTSAMPIEASKTGWSQNFKMRPSLTNNRGQCGLALDGKMKHQDTNFATSTLAKDYRKKNTMAIIVQYSIRVKVITGFGGRDTEMDIPFILIHEPKKIDPSNIPEDINIENFSRIKLKLGEELASSDP
;
A
#
# COMPACT_ATOMS: atom_id res chain seq x y z
N LYS A 1 4.76 -5.41 -3.08
CA LYS A 1 6.09 -4.99 -2.61
C LYS A 1 6.54 -3.75 -3.38
N SER A 2 6.63 -2.57 -2.76
CA SER A 2 7.36 -1.44 -3.34
C SER A 2 8.72 -1.38 -2.64
N GLU A 3 9.80 -1.43 -3.42
CA GLU A 3 11.18 -1.42 -2.92
C GLU A 3 11.89 -0.26 -3.59
N THR A 4 12.41 0.66 -2.78
CA THR A 4 13.19 1.81 -3.28
C THR A 4 14.63 1.61 -2.85
N THR A 5 15.47 1.13 -3.76
CA THR A 5 16.91 0.98 -3.54
C THR A 5 17.62 2.20 -4.13
N SER A 6 17.81 3.25 -3.33
CA SER A 6 18.79 4.27 -3.70
C SER A 6 20.16 3.78 -3.24
N ALA A 7 21.17 3.85 -4.12
CA ALA A 7 22.54 3.56 -3.74
C ALA A 7 22.99 4.66 -2.75
N MET A 8 23.02 4.32 -1.45
CA MET A 8 23.34 5.27 -0.39
C MET A 8 24.71 4.97 0.22
N PRO A 9 25.81 5.49 -0.37
CA PRO A 9 27.11 5.41 0.29
C PRO A 9 27.12 6.40 1.46
N ILE A 10 26.87 5.91 2.67
CA ILE A 10 27.22 6.64 3.89
C ILE A 10 28.72 6.47 4.09
N GLU A 11 29.48 7.56 3.99
CA GLU A 11 30.92 7.54 4.19
C GLU A 11 31.30 7.15 5.62
N ALA A 12 32.46 6.47 5.76
CA ALA A 12 33.00 6.13 7.07
C ALA A 12 33.23 7.40 7.90
N SER A 13 32.99 7.31 9.21
CA SER A 13 33.17 8.41 10.18
C SER A 13 32.22 9.62 10.01
N LYS A 14 31.23 9.56 9.12
CA LYS A 14 30.17 10.56 9.07
C LYS A 14 29.27 10.45 10.30
N THR A 15 29.18 11.54 11.07
CA THR A 15 28.25 11.65 12.20
C THR A 15 26.99 12.39 11.76
N GLY A 16 25.83 11.75 11.96
CA GLY A 16 24.54 12.28 11.54
C GLY A 16 24.24 12.09 10.05
N TRP A 17 23.08 11.51 9.76
CA TRP A 17 22.54 11.38 8.42
C TRP A 17 21.01 11.45 8.48
N SER A 18 20.40 12.18 7.54
CA SER A 18 18.94 12.34 7.46
C SER A 18 18.54 12.41 5.99
N GLN A 19 17.55 11.61 5.62
CA GLN A 19 17.00 11.55 4.27
C GLN A 19 15.52 11.21 4.33
N ASN A 20 14.74 11.88 3.48
CA ASN A 20 13.30 11.65 3.39
C ASN A 20 13.00 10.66 2.26
N PHE A 21 12.28 9.59 2.60
CA PHE A 21 11.78 8.62 1.64
C PHE A 21 10.27 8.76 1.50
N LYS A 22 9.78 8.68 0.26
CA LYS A 22 8.35 8.62 -0.04
C LYS A 22 8.04 7.26 -0.64
N MET A 23 7.04 6.58 -0.07
CA MET A 23 6.54 5.31 -0.56
C MET A 23 5.02 5.39 -0.62
N ARG A 24 4.44 4.94 -1.73
CA ARG A 24 2.98 4.81 -1.89
C ARG A 24 2.62 3.34 -2.02
N PRO A 25 1.82 2.76 -1.12
CA PRO A 25 1.27 1.43 -1.33
C PRO A 25 0.24 1.51 -2.46
N SER A 26 0.59 0.97 -3.64
CA SER A 26 -0.30 0.93 -4.81
C SER A 26 -0.42 -0.49 -5.36
N LEU A 27 -1.64 -0.92 -5.66
CA LEU A 27 -1.88 -2.22 -6.27
C LEU A 27 -1.40 -2.26 -7.73
N THR A 28 -1.30 -1.12 -8.44
CA THR A 28 -0.93 -1.05 -9.87
C THR A 28 0.30 -1.89 -10.19
N ASN A 29 1.39 -1.69 -9.45
CA ASN A 29 2.66 -2.37 -9.71
C ASN A 29 2.75 -3.77 -9.07
N ASN A 30 1.64 -4.25 -8.50
CA ASN A 30 1.58 -5.46 -7.68
C ASN A 30 0.51 -6.45 -8.14
N ARG A 31 -0.21 -6.17 -9.24
CA ARG A 31 -1.29 -7.04 -9.74
C ARG A 31 -0.82 -8.44 -10.17
N GLY A 32 0.45 -8.59 -10.53
CA GLY A 32 1.07 -9.89 -10.83
C GLY A 32 1.45 -10.73 -9.60
N GLN A 33 1.35 -10.19 -8.39
CA GLN A 33 1.70 -10.91 -7.16
C GLN A 33 0.48 -11.63 -6.58
N CYS A 34 0.63 -12.94 -6.34
CA CYS A 34 -0.37 -13.73 -5.62
C CYS A 34 -0.24 -13.54 -4.10
N GLY A 35 -1.28 -13.91 -3.35
CA GLY A 35 -1.27 -13.88 -1.87
C GLY A 35 -1.41 -12.49 -1.24
N LEU A 36 -1.72 -11.46 -2.03
CA LEU A 36 -2.02 -10.12 -1.52
C LEU A 36 -3.46 -10.04 -0.99
N ALA A 37 -3.64 -9.41 0.17
CA ALA A 37 -4.96 -9.09 0.68
C ALA A 37 -5.54 -7.89 -0.10
N LEU A 38 -6.67 -8.11 -0.77
CA LEU A 38 -7.37 -7.12 -1.59
C LEU A 38 -8.80 -6.89 -1.07
N ASP A 39 -9.39 -5.76 -1.40
CA ASP A 39 -10.81 -5.45 -1.13
C ASP A 39 -11.78 -5.96 -2.21
N GLY A 40 -11.24 -6.64 -3.24
CA GLY A 40 -11.98 -7.09 -4.41
C GLY A 40 -11.25 -8.19 -5.18
N LYS A 41 -11.69 -8.44 -6.41
CA LYS A 41 -11.08 -9.44 -7.29
C LYS A 41 -10.02 -8.76 -8.16
N MET A 42 -8.88 -9.43 -8.36
CA MET A 42 -7.74 -8.90 -9.13
C MET A 42 -8.10 -8.32 -10.50
N LYS A 43 -9.12 -8.89 -11.17
CA LYS A 43 -9.58 -8.47 -12.50
C LYS A 43 -10.38 -7.16 -12.53
N HIS A 44 -10.85 -6.64 -11.40
CA HIS A 44 -11.66 -5.43 -11.40
C HIS A 44 -10.76 -4.19 -11.28
N GLN A 45 -11.16 -3.13 -11.99
CA GLN A 45 -10.42 -1.87 -12.07
C GLN A 45 -10.39 -1.13 -10.74
N ASP A 46 -11.48 -1.19 -9.99
CA ASP A 46 -11.70 -0.53 -8.70
C ASP A 46 -11.09 -1.26 -7.50
N THR A 47 -10.51 -2.45 -7.71
CA THR A 47 -9.90 -3.23 -6.62
C THR A 47 -8.58 -2.62 -6.19
N ASN A 48 -8.38 -2.54 -4.87
CA ASN A 48 -7.18 -2.05 -4.21
C ASN A 48 -6.70 -3.06 -3.13
N PHE A 49 -5.63 -2.72 -2.43
CA PHE A 49 -5.23 -3.41 -1.20
C PHE A 49 -6.32 -3.34 -0.14
N ALA A 50 -6.42 -4.40 0.67
CA ALA A 50 -7.32 -4.42 1.81
C ALA A 50 -6.90 -3.39 2.87
N THR A 51 -7.89 -2.82 3.56
CA THR A 51 -7.66 -1.97 4.73
C THR A 51 -7.04 -2.78 5.89
N SER A 52 -6.22 -2.14 6.74
CA SER A 52 -5.72 -2.72 7.99
C SER A 52 -6.85 -3.21 8.88
N THR A 53 -6.70 -4.41 9.45
CA THR A 53 -7.66 -4.93 10.41
C THR A 53 -7.48 -4.28 11.78
N LEU A 54 -8.49 -3.54 12.24
CA LEU A 54 -8.49 -2.90 13.55
C LEU A 54 -9.15 -3.80 14.59
N ALA A 55 -8.36 -4.51 15.38
CA ALA A 55 -8.86 -5.31 16.50
C ALA A 55 -9.02 -4.42 17.76
N LYS A 56 -10.26 -4.15 18.18
CA LYS A 56 -10.54 -3.42 19.43
C LYS A 56 -10.19 -4.25 20.68
N ASP A 57 -10.30 -5.57 20.58
CA ASP A 57 -9.94 -6.51 21.64
C ASP A 57 -9.05 -7.59 21.05
N TYR A 58 -7.81 -7.66 21.54
CA TYR A 58 -6.81 -8.62 21.08
C TYR A 58 -7.25 -10.08 21.30
N ARG A 59 -8.10 -10.35 22.28
CA ARG A 59 -8.63 -11.71 22.55
C ARG A 59 -9.61 -12.18 21.47
N LYS A 60 -10.22 -11.25 20.72
CA LYS A 60 -11.11 -11.56 19.59
C LYS A 60 -10.37 -11.68 18.26
N LYS A 61 -9.04 -11.54 18.26
CA LYS A 61 -8.21 -11.71 17.07
C LYS A 61 -8.43 -13.08 16.43
N ASN A 62 -8.61 -14.13 17.24
CA ASN A 62 -8.84 -15.50 16.79
C ASN A 62 -10.24 -15.75 16.18
N THR A 63 -11.17 -14.80 16.34
CA THR A 63 -12.50 -14.86 15.73
C THR A 63 -12.51 -14.26 14.32
N MET A 64 -11.47 -13.51 13.94
CA MET A 64 -11.38 -12.91 12.61
C MET A 64 -10.78 -13.91 11.61
N ALA A 65 -11.42 -14.08 10.45
CA ALA A 65 -10.94 -15.00 9.43
C ALA A 65 -9.63 -14.54 8.78
N ILE A 66 -9.54 -13.26 8.41
CA ILE A 66 -8.37 -12.66 7.76
C ILE A 66 -7.96 -11.41 8.55
N ILE A 67 -6.66 -11.30 8.81
CA ILE A 67 -6.06 -10.16 9.51
C ILE A 67 -5.02 -9.54 8.59
N VAL A 68 -5.20 -8.27 8.29
CA VAL A 68 -4.33 -7.49 7.40
C VAL A 68 -3.56 -6.48 8.23
N GLN A 69 -2.23 -6.52 8.14
CA GLN A 69 -1.32 -5.60 8.82
C GLN A 69 -0.27 -5.11 7.83
N TYR A 70 0.14 -3.84 7.97
CA TYR A 70 1.14 -3.22 7.13
C TYR A 70 2.31 -2.72 7.98
N SER A 71 3.53 -2.91 7.46
CA SER A 71 4.76 -2.36 8.01
C SER A 71 5.64 -1.78 6.91
N ILE A 72 6.38 -0.73 7.24
CA ILE A 72 7.51 -0.24 6.45
C ILE A 72 8.75 -0.89 7.01
N ARG A 73 9.53 -1.52 6.13
CA ARG A 73 10.76 -2.20 6.50
C ARG A 73 11.95 -1.39 6.02
N VAL A 74 12.80 -0.98 6.94
CA VAL A 74 14.04 -0.26 6.66
C VAL A 74 15.19 -1.22 6.84
N LYS A 75 15.97 -1.44 5.80
CA LYS A 75 17.16 -2.29 5.83
C LYS A 75 18.40 -1.46 5.50
N VAL A 76 19.35 -1.45 6.41
CA VAL A 76 20.66 -0.82 6.24
C VAL A 76 21.65 -1.92 5.88
N ILE A 77 22.26 -1.79 4.69
CA ILE A 77 23.26 -2.72 4.17
C ILE A 77 24.63 -2.06 4.28
N THR A 78 25.53 -2.65 5.05
CA THR A 78 26.79 -1.99 5.49
C THR A 78 28.04 -2.52 4.77
N GLY A 79 27.90 -3.53 3.90
CA GLY A 79 29.00 -4.08 3.09
C GLY A 79 29.98 -4.97 3.88
N PHE A 80 31.16 -5.24 3.32
CA PHE A 80 32.12 -6.20 3.86
C PHE A 80 32.65 -5.78 5.25
N GLY A 81 32.41 -6.62 6.26
CA GLY A 81 32.87 -6.40 7.64
C GLY A 81 31.88 -5.65 8.54
N GLY A 82 30.81 -5.06 7.98
CA GLY A 82 29.71 -4.47 8.74
C GLY A 82 28.58 -5.46 9.01
N ARG A 83 27.75 -5.19 10.03
CA ARG A 83 26.52 -5.96 10.28
C ARG A 83 25.34 -5.20 9.69
N ASP A 84 24.63 -5.83 8.75
CA ASP A 84 23.36 -5.33 8.25
C ASP A 84 22.37 -5.20 9.42
N THR A 85 21.51 -4.18 9.37
CA THR A 85 20.49 -3.92 10.39
C THR A 85 19.14 -3.70 9.73
N GLU A 86 18.08 -4.15 10.38
CA GLU A 86 16.72 -4.06 9.86
C GLU A 86 15.75 -3.59 10.94
N MET A 87 14.74 -2.82 10.54
CA MET A 87 13.71 -2.30 11.43
C MET A 87 12.35 -2.29 10.70
N ASP A 88 11.30 -2.76 11.39
CA ASP A 88 9.92 -2.69 10.93
C ASP A 88 9.16 -1.58 11.67
N ILE A 89 8.52 -0.69 10.92
CA ILE A 89 7.68 0.40 11.42
C ILE A 89 6.23 0.09 11.04
N PRO A 90 5.35 -0.30 11.98
CA PRO A 90 3.96 -0.61 11.68
C PRO A 90 3.16 0.65 11.35
N PHE A 91 2.19 0.53 10.44
CA PHE A 91 1.24 1.61 10.14
C PHE A 91 -0.16 1.07 9.80
N ILE A 92 -1.15 1.97 9.83
CA ILE A 92 -2.55 1.68 9.50
C ILE A 92 -2.86 2.25 8.12
N LEU A 93 -3.29 1.38 7.20
CA LEU A 93 -3.77 1.75 5.88
C LEU A 93 -5.30 1.68 5.89
N ILE A 94 -5.98 2.81 5.66
CA ILE A 94 -7.44 2.89 5.56
C ILE A 94 -7.83 3.65 4.30
N HIS A 95 -9.02 3.34 3.76
CA HIS A 95 -9.62 4.18 2.74
C HIS A 95 -10.13 5.48 3.36
N GLU A 96 -9.93 6.60 2.64
CA GLU A 96 -10.46 7.88 3.09
C GLU A 96 -11.99 7.85 3.16
N PRO A 97 -12.59 8.44 4.21
CA PRO A 97 -14.03 8.62 4.24
C PRO A 97 -14.47 9.44 3.04
N LYS A 98 -15.52 9.00 2.33
CA LYS A 98 -16.15 9.81 1.29
C LYS A 98 -16.67 11.09 1.91
N LYS A 99 -16.12 12.24 1.52
CA LYS A 99 -16.69 13.54 1.84
C LYS A 99 -17.90 13.73 0.94
N ILE A 100 -19.08 13.89 1.54
CA ILE A 100 -20.30 14.20 0.81
C ILE A 100 -20.30 15.71 0.61
N ASP A 101 -20.07 16.15 -0.62
CA ASP A 101 -20.25 17.55 -0.98
C ASP A 101 -21.74 17.79 -1.25
N PRO A 102 -22.43 18.63 -0.46
CA PRO A 102 -23.85 18.91 -0.65
C PRO A 102 -24.17 19.56 -2.00
N SER A 103 -23.18 20.14 -2.69
CA SER A 103 -23.34 20.69 -4.04
C SER A 103 -23.28 19.63 -5.15
N ASN A 104 -22.86 18.41 -4.83
CA ASN A 104 -22.64 17.32 -5.79
C ASN A 104 -23.68 16.20 -5.65
N ILE A 105 -24.86 16.54 -5.09
CA ILE A 105 -26.02 15.65 -5.05
C ILE A 105 -26.63 15.67 -6.45
N PRO A 106 -26.65 14.54 -7.19
CA PRO A 106 -27.27 14.51 -8.50
C PRO A 106 -28.74 14.91 -8.40
N GLU A 107 -29.18 15.84 -9.25
CA GLU A 107 -30.59 16.24 -9.33
C GLU A 107 -31.46 15.12 -9.90
N ASP A 108 -30.88 14.25 -10.75
CA ASP A 108 -31.52 13.09 -11.37
C ASP A 108 -30.85 11.77 -10.98
N ILE A 109 -31.65 10.70 -10.94
CA ILE A 109 -31.15 9.34 -10.69
C ILE A 109 -30.45 8.81 -11.95
N ASN A 110 -29.13 8.68 -11.89
CA ASN A 110 -28.36 7.99 -12.92
C ASN A 110 -28.37 6.47 -12.68
N ILE A 111 -28.90 5.69 -13.63
CA ILE A 111 -28.97 4.23 -13.54
C ILE A 111 -27.72 3.62 -14.19
N GLU A 112 -26.88 2.98 -13.38
CA GLU A 112 -25.67 2.28 -13.84
C GLU A 112 -25.75 0.77 -13.60
N ASN A 113 -24.95 0.01 -14.35
CA ASN A 113 -24.85 -1.44 -14.15
C ASN A 113 -24.09 -1.76 -12.85
N PHE A 114 -24.63 -2.69 -12.04
CA PHE A 114 -23.95 -3.19 -10.84
C PHE A 114 -22.66 -3.98 -11.15
N SER A 115 -22.49 -4.42 -12.39
CA SER A 115 -21.30 -5.17 -12.82
C SER A 115 -20.05 -4.29 -12.78
N ARG A 116 -19.06 -4.69 -11.97
CA ARG A 116 -17.79 -3.98 -11.87
C ARG A 116 -17.02 -4.01 -13.20
N ILE A 117 -16.40 -2.89 -13.51
CA ILE A 117 -15.55 -2.72 -14.69
C ILE A 117 -14.30 -3.60 -14.51
N LYS A 118 -14.02 -4.42 -15.53
CA LYS A 118 -12.80 -5.24 -15.58
C LYS A 118 -11.65 -4.40 -16.12
N LEU A 119 -10.43 -4.69 -15.66
CA LEU A 119 -9.23 -4.09 -16.23
C LEU A 119 -9.10 -4.46 -17.70
N LYS A 120 -8.71 -3.47 -18.52
CA LYS A 120 -8.28 -3.71 -19.89
C LYS A 120 -6.86 -4.25 -19.87
N LEU A 121 -6.58 -5.23 -20.72
CA LEU A 121 -5.24 -5.78 -20.87
C LEU A 121 -4.33 -4.71 -21.52
N GLY A 122 -3.43 -4.10 -20.74
CA GLY A 122 -2.40 -3.16 -21.26
C GLY A 122 -2.32 -1.74 -20.65
N GLU A 123 -3.22 -1.32 -19.75
CA GLU A 123 -3.18 0.02 -19.10
C GLU A 123 -2.18 0.10 -17.92
N GLU A 124 -1.06 -0.63 -17.98
CA GLU A 124 -0.16 -0.83 -16.82
C GLU A 124 1.01 0.17 -16.75
N LEU A 125 1.22 1.02 -17.78
CA LEU A 125 2.46 1.80 -17.94
C LEU A 125 2.33 3.33 -17.81
N ALA A 126 1.14 3.90 -17.56
CA ALA A 126 0.91 5.33 -17.79
C ALA A 126 0.74 6.22 -16.54
N SER A 127 0.93 5.72 -15.31
CA SER A 127 0.85 6.58 -14.11
C SER A 127 2.07 6.42 -13.21
N SER A 128 3.25 6.69 -13.77
CA SER A 128 4.46 6.94 -13.01
C SER A 128 4.87 8.40 -13.22
N ASP A 129 4.25 9.31 -12.49
CA ASP A 129 4.85 10.62 -12.23
C ASP A 129 5.31 10.67 -10.76
N PRO A 130 6.46 11.33 -10.49
CA PRO A 130 7.26 11.18 -9.27
C PRO A 130 6.65 11.72 -7.98
#